data_AF-A0A850KSV1-F1
#
_entry.id   AF-A0A850KSV1-F1
#
_cell.length_a   1.000
_cell.length_b   1.000
_cell.length_c   1.000
_cell.angle_alpha   90.00
_cell.angle_beta   90.00
_cell.angle_gamma   90.00
#
_symmetry.space_group_name_H-M   'P 1'
#
loop_
_entity.id
_entity.type
_entity.pdbx_description
1 polymer ?
#
loop_
_entity_poly.entity_id
_entity_poly.type
_entity_poly.pdbx_seq_one_letter_code
_entity_poly.pdbx_strand_id
1 'polypeptide(L)'
;MASDYIKSFGFPRWGEYGRDKEAEPVRMCDYVGCSEKGAHPAPKSPGSSERWYFCRPHAAEYNRNWDFFQGMSDEEALRHMNDESQSSDAFAHARTFEWGGAVDEDGFTSTEQAAFDALELDSGSGQDEIKKQYRKLAKIYHPDANPGDPAAAERFHQIQSAYDLLRDKNA
;
A
#
# COMPACT_ATOMS: atom_id res chain seq x y z
N MET A 1 -5.33 14.30 -43.65
CA MET A 1 -4.76 13.39 -42.65
C MET A 1 -4.57 14.18 -41.37
N ALA A 2 -5.60 14.21 -40.51
CA ALA A 2 -5.59 15.00 -39.29
C ALA A 2 -5.76 14.06 -38.08
N SER A 3 -4.64 13.86 -37.39
CA SER A 3 -4.43 13.39 -36.01
C SER A 3 -5.62 12.81 -35.23
N ASP A 4 -5.76 11.48 -35.24
CA ASP A 4 -6.48 10.71 -34.22
C ASP A 4 -5.65 10.50 -32.92
N TYR A 5 -4.46 11.11 -32.84
CA TYR A 5 -3.46 10.83 -31.80
C TYR A 5 -3.67 11.60 -30.48
N ILE A 6 -4.66 12.49 -30.40
CA ILE A 6 -4.85 13.37 -29.22
C ILE A 6 -5.85 12.80 -28.17
N LYS A 7 -6.59 11.72 -28.48
CA LYS A 7 -7.68 11.22 -27.61
C LYS A 7 -7.27 10.30 -26.44
N SER A 8 -5.98 10.13 -26.13
CA SER A 8 -5.52 9.12 -25.13
C SER A 8 -4.62 9.64 -24.00
N PHE A 9 -4.30 10.94 -23.97
CA PHE A 9 -3.38 11.55 -22.98
C PHE A 9 -4.02 12.64 -22.09
N GLY A 10 -5.35 12.64 -21.92
CA GLY A 10 -6.06 13.52 -20.97
C GLY A 10 -6.82 12.73 -19.89
N PHE A 11 -6.82 13.25 -18.67
CA PHE A 11 -7.56 12.74 -17.50
C PHE A 11 -9.03 13.20 -17.55
N PRO A 12 -10.06 12.38 -17.18
CA PRO A 12 -10.04 11.00 -16.65
C PRO A 12 -9.91 9.91 -17.73
N ARG A 13 -9.16 8.85 -17.40
CA ARG A 13 -8.76 7.79 -18.34
C ARG A 13 -9.56 6.50 -18.16
N TRP A 14 -10.89 6.57 -18.27
CA TRP A 14 -11.71 5.36 -18.42
C TRP A 14 -12.16 5.32 -19.87
N GLY A 15 -11.72 4.32 -20.61
CA GLY A 15 -12.09 4.13 -22.02
C GLY A 15 -13.61 4.07 -22.21
N GLU A 16 -14.03 4.10 -23.47
CA GLU A 16 -15.43 4.05 -23.90
C GLU A 16 -16.28 3.05 -23.09
N TYR A 17 -17.37 3.53 -22.49
CA TYR A 17 -18.32 2.72 -21.75
C TYR A 17 -19.13 1.87 -22.74
N GLY A 18 -18.60 0.69 -23.10
CA GLY A 18 -19.28 -0.14 -24.08
C GLY A 18 -18.53 -1.37 -24.56
N ARG A 19 -17.67 -1.98 -23.73
CA ARG A 19 -17.29 -3.37 -24.01
C ARG A 19 -18.40 -4.27 -23.51
N ASP A 20 -19.26 -4.70 -24.44
CA ASP A 20 -20.12 -5.85 -24.24
C ASP A 20 -19.23 -7.01 -23.80
N LYS A 21 -19.32 -7.39 -22.52
CA LYS A 21 -18.63 -8.57 -22.01
C LYS A 21 -19.39 -9.78 -22.53
N GLU A 22 -18.87 -10.41 -23.58
CA GLU A 22 -19.33 -11.73 -24.01
C GLU A 22 -19.37 -12.65 -22.78
N ALA A 23 -20.42 -13.48 -22.69
CA ALA A 23 -20.60 -14.38 -21.56
C ALA A 23 -19.46 -15.41 -21.52
N GLU A 24 -18.59 -15.30 -20.52
CA GLU A 24 -17.51 -16.27 -20.35
C GLU A 24 -18.06 -17.68 -20.10
N PRO A 25 -17.51 -18.72 -20.75
CA PRO A 25 -17.97 -20.08 -20.56
C PRO A 25 -17.75 -20.53 -19.11
N VAL A 26 -18.84 -20.89 -18.44
CA VAL A 26 -18.81 -21.37 -17.06
C VAL A 26 -18.22 -22.79 -17.04
N ARG A 27 -17.02 -22.93 -16.48
CA ARG A 27 -16.42 -24.22 -16.15
C ARG A 27 -17.06 -24.79 -14.89
N MET A 28 -17.30 -26.10 -14.87
CA MET A 28 -17.84 -26.81 -13.71
C MET A 28 -16.70 -27.27 -12.79
N CYS A 29 -17.03 -27.53 -11.54
CA CYS A 29 -16.10 -28.08 -10.56
C CYS A 29 -15.63 -29.48 -10.99
N ASP A 30 -14.32 -29.71 -10.95
CA ASP A 30 -13.71 -31.00 -11.31
C ASP A 30 -13.81 -32.06 -10.18
N TYR A 31 -14.36 -31.70 -9.01
CA TYR A 31 -14.53 -32.64 -7.90
C TYR A 31 -15.62 -33.68 -8.21
N VAL A 32 -15.33 -34.94 -7.92
CA VAL A 32 -16.23 -36.07 -8.22
C VAL A 32 -17.59 -35.88 -7.54
N GLY A 33 -18.66 -35.80 -8.34
CA GLY A 33 -20.03 -35.63 -7.85
C GLY A 33 -20.42 -34.19 -7.49
N CYS A 34 -19.56 -33.20 -7.74
CA CYS A 34 -19.90 -31.79 -7.59
C CYS A 34 -20.45 -31.21 -8.90
N SER A 35 -21.53 -30.43 -8.82
CA SER A 35 -22.13 -29.71 -9.96
C SER A 35 -22.03 -28.18 -9.84
N GLU A 36 -21.25 -27.70 -8.87
CA GLU A 36 -21.05 -26.26 -8.66
C GLU A 36 -20.06 -25.65 -9.68
N LYS A 37 -20.07 -24.33 -9.79
CA LYS A 37 -19.16 -23.58 -10.68
C LYS A 37 -17.71 -23.68 -10.20
N GLY A 38 -16.81 -24.10 -11.10
CA GLY A 38 -15.36 -24.20 -10.87
C GLY A 38 -14.65 -22.85 -11.06
N ALA A 39 -14.83 -21.93 -10.11
CA ALA A 39 -14.24 -20.58 -10.19
C ALA A 39 -12.80 -20.47 -9.67
N HIS A 40 -12.31 -21.50 -8.98
CA HIS A 40 -11.02 -21.46 -8.27
C HIS A 40 -10.03 -22.44 -8.89
N PRO A 41 -9.06 -21.96 -9.67
CA PRO A 41 -8.02 -22.83 -10.23
C PRO A 41 -7.03 -23.25 -9.15
N ALA A 42 -6.61 -24.52 -9.17
CA ALA A 42 -5.62 -25.09 -8.27
C ALA A 42 -4.56 -25.88 -9.07
N PRO A 43 -3.26 -25.81 -8.73
CA PRO A 43 -2.20 -26.50 -9.47
C PRO A 43 -2.33 -28.02 -9.29
N LYS A 44 -2.17 -28.83 -10.34
CA LYS A 44 -2.27 -30.31 -10.22
C LYS A 44 -1.04 -30.96 -9.59
N SER A 45 0.13 -30.41 -9.86
CA SER A 45 1.40 -30.83 -9.25
C SER A 45 2.31 -29.61 -9.06
N PRO A 46 3.25 -29.64 -8.11
CA PRO A 46 4.25 -28.59 -7.97
C PRO A 46 4.96 -28.34 -9.32
N GLY A 47 4.98 -27.08 -9.75
CA GLY A 47 5.66 -26.67 -11.00
C GLY A 47 4.97 -27.04 -12.32
N SER A 48 3.84 -27.75 -12.34
CA SER A 48 3.11 -27.99 -13.60
C SER A 48 2.19 -26.83 -13.97
N SER A 49 2.04 -26.59 -15.27
CA SER A 49 1.09 -25.61 -15.80
C SER A 49 -0.36 -26.12 -15.80
N GLU A 50 -0.57 -27.40 -15.47
CA GLU A 50 -1.89 -28.00 -15.40
C GLU A 50 -2.65 -27.55 -14.16
N ARG A 51 -3.95 -27.28 -14.32
CA ARG A 51 -4.82 -26.78 -13.25
C ARG A 51 -6.10 -27.60 -13.16
N TRP A 52 -6.54 -27.88 -11.94
CA TRP A 52 -7.91 -28.27 -11.60
C TRP A 52 -8.75 -27.01 -11.37
N TYR A 53 -10.05 -27.08 -11.60
CA TYR A 53 -11.01 -26.00 -11.34
C TYR A 53 -12.02 -26.47 -10.29
N PHE A 54 -11.98 -25.87 -9.10
CA PHE A 54 -12.85 -26.22 -7.99
C PHE A 54 -13.85 -25.11 -7.66
N CYS A 55 -14.97 -25.49 -7.04
CA CYS A 55 -15.82 -24.54 -6.33
C CYS A 55 -15.18 -24.13 -5.00
N ARG A 56 -15.74 -23.11 -4.35
CA ARG A 56 -15.18 -22.53 -3.11
C ARG A 56 -14.90 -23.57 -2.00
N PRO A 57 -15.81 -24.52 -1.68
CA PRO A 57 -15.53 -25.51 -0.63
C PRO A 57 -14.43 -26.49 -1.03
N HIS A 58 -14.46 -27.03 -2.25
CA HIS A 58 -13.45 -27.99 -2.70
C HIS A 58 -12.07 -27.35 -2.91
N ALA A 59 -12.00 -26.08 -3.30
CA ALA A 59 -10.74 -25.35 -3.36
C ALA A 59 -10.11 -25.21 -1.96
N ALA A 60 -10.93 -24.97 -0.93
CA ALA A 60 -10.46 -24.91 0.45
C ALA A 60 -10.02 -26.28 0.99
N GLU A 61 -10.71 -27.37 0.62
CA GLU A 61 -10.27 -28.74 0.93
C GLU A 61 -8.96 -29.09 0.24
N TYR A 62 -8.86 -28.77 -1.06
CA TYR A 62 -7.66 -28.99 -1.86
C TYR A 62 -6.46 -28.25 -1.28
N ASN A 63 -6.60 -26.96 -0.99
CA ASN A 63 -5.51 -26.14 -0.43
C ASN A 63 -5.07 -26.63 0.95
N ARG A 64 -5.99 -27.14 1.78
CA ARG A 64 -5.65 -27.71 3.09
C ARG A 64 -4.86 -29.01 2.97
N ASN A 65 -5.14 -29.81 1.95
CA ASN A 65 -4.45 -31.07 1.69
C ASN A 65 -3.26 -30.91 0.73
N TRP A 66 -2.99 -29.70 0.25
CA TRP A 66 -1.91 -29.44 -0.68
C TRP A 66 -0.59 -29.38 0.07
N ASP A 67 0.26 -30.37 -0.17
CA ASP A 67 1.63 -30.38 0.32
C ASP A 67 2.57 -30.21 -0.87
N PHE A 68 3.16 -29.01 -0.95
CA PHE A 68 4.08 -28.63 -2.01
C PHE A 68 5.33 -29.51 -2.06
N PHE A 69 5.71 -30.10 -0.93
CA PHE A 69 6.92 -30.93 -0.80
C PHE A 69 6.67 -32.41 -1.08
N GLN A 70 5.45 -32.81 -1.45
CA GLN A 70 5.20 -34.22 -1.82
C GLN A 70 6.06 -34.63 -3.02
N GLY A 71 7.05 -35.47 -2.76
CA GLY A 71 7.97 -36.01 -3.77
C GLY A 71 9.31 -35.28 -3.89
N MET A 72 9.57 -34.27 -3.07
CA MET A 72 10.87 -33.60 -2.95
C MET A 72 11.68 -34.25 -1.80
N SER A 73 13.00 -34.31 -1.90
CA SER A 73 13.81 -34.80 -0.78
C SER A 73 13.85 -33.79 0.37
N ASP A 74 14.03 -34.25 1.61
CA ASP A 74 14.07 -33.37 2.80
C ASP A 74 15.12 -32.26 2.66
N GLU A 75 16.28 -32.55 2.07
CA GLU A 75 17.34 -31.56 1.83
C GLU A 75 16.92 -30.48 0.82
N GLU A 76 16.18 -30.86 -0.23
CA GLU A 76 15.69 -29.94 -1.25
C GLU A 76 14.52 -29.09 -0.73
N ALA A 77 13.63 -29.68 0.09
CA ALA A 77 12.58 -28.96 0.79
C ALA A 77 13.17 -27.89 1.71
N LEU A 78 14.20 -28.23 2.48
CA LEU A 78 14.92 -27.29 3.34
C LEU A 78 15.63 -26.18 2.56
N ARG A 79 16.23 -26.50 1.40
CA ARG A 79 16.83 -25.48 0.52
C ARG A 79 15.78 -24.53 -0.02
N HIS A 80 14.64 -25.03 -0.47
CA HIS A 80 13.55 -24.19 -0.96
C HIS A 80 12.97 -23.31 0.14
N MET A 81 12.78 -23.87 1.35
CA MET A 81 12.37 -23.09 2.52
C MET A 81 13.41 -22.02 2.89
N ASN A 82 14.71 -22.32 2.82
CA ASN A 82 15.78 -21.35 3.10
C ASN A 82 15.92 -20.28 2.01
N ASP A 83 15.74 -20.63 0.74
CA ASP A 83 15.78 -19.67 -0.37
C ASP A 83 14.53 -18.78 -0.37
N GLU A 84 13.35 -19.34 -0.12
CA GLU A 84 12.13 -18.56 0.11
C GLU A 84 12.27 -17.69 1.35
N SER A 85 12.77 -18.22 2.47
CA SER A 85 12.99 -17.42 3.69
C SER A 85 13.96 -16.28 3.40
N GLN A 86 15.09 -16.52 2.72
CA GLN A 86 16.05 -15.48 2.35
C GLN A 86 15.47 -14.45 1.38
N SER A 87 14.64 -14.86 0.41
CA SER A 87 13.97 -13.94 -0.52
C SER A 87 12.84 -13.14 0.14
N SER A 88 12.15 -13.76 1.11
CA SER A 88 11.10 -13.13 1.91
C SER A 88 11.69 -12.27 3.01
N ASP A 89 12.89 -12.57 3.53
CA ASP A 89 13.60 -11.80 4.56
C ASP A 89 14.12 -10.47 4.02
N ALA A 90 14.43 -10.41 2.71
CA ALA A 90 14.62 -9.15 2.01
C ALA A 90 13.34 -8.28 2.00
N PHE A 91 12.16 -8.88 2.15
CA PHE A 91 10.87 -8.20 2.36
C PHE A 91 10.39 -8.20 3.83
N ALA A 92 10.91 -9.08 4.70
CA ALA A 92 10.46 -9.24 6.09
C ALA A 92 11.31 -8.39 7.06
N HIS A 93 12.53 -8.04 6.67
CA HIS A 93 13.20 -6.84 7.19
C HIS A 93 12.62 -5.53 6.63
N ALA A 94 11.75 -5.62 5.62
CA ALA A 94 10.86 -4.54 5.21
C ALA A 94 9.46 -4.63 5.85
N ARG A 95 9.32 -5.35 6.99
CA ARG A 95 8.13 -5.27 7.88
C ARG A 95 7.94 -3.90 8.54
N THR A 96 8.78 -2.92 8.20
CA THR A 96 8.56 -1.48 8.38
C THR A 96 7.68 -0.86 7.28
N PHE A 97 7.03 -1.66 6.42
CA PHE A 97 6.06 -1.16 5.44
C PHE A 97 4.85 -2.09 5.28
N GLU A 98 3.80 -1.85 6.07
CA GLU A 98 2.43 -2.09 5.61
C GLU A 98 1.57 -0.90 6.05
N TRP A 99 1.61 0.16 5.24
CA TRP A 99 0.77 1.37 5.32
C TRP A 99 1.05 2.38 6.44
N GLY A 100 2.27 2.43 6.97
CA GLY A 100 2.80 3.55 7.75
C GLY A 100 4.29 3.62 7.44
N GLY A 101 4.80 4.77 7.01
CA GLY A 101 6.19 4.89 6.55
C GLY A 101 7.21 4.45 7.60
N ALA A 102 8.45 4.23 7.17
CA ALA A 102 9.57 4.02 8.09
C ALA A 102 9.57 5.10 9.18
N VAL A 103 9.38 4.65 10.41
CA VAL A 103 9.47 5.51 11.60
C VAL A 103 10.90 5.47 12.13
N ASP A 104 11.32 6.55 12.75
CA ASP A 104 12.57 6.59 13.53
C ASP A 104 12.49 5.76 14.82
N GLU A 105 13.56 5.82 15.61
CA GLU A 105 13.65 5.22 16.93
C GLU A 105 12.55 5.72 17.89
N ASP A 106 12.07 6.95 17.69
CA ASP A 106 11.05 7.60 18.51
C ASP A 106 9.61 7.34 18.02
N GLY A 107 9.42 6.66 16.88
CA GLY A 107 8.10 6.28 16.36
C GLY A 107 7.41 7.33 15.46
N PHE A 108 8.14 8.31 14.96
CA PHE A 108 7.69 9.34 14.03
C PHE A 108 8.08 9.05 12.59
N THR A 109 7.18 9.37 11.66
CA THR A 109 7.49 9.32 10.23
C THR A 109 8.39 10.50 9.84
N SER A 110 9.17 10.36 8.77
CA SER A 110 10.02 11.44 8.26
C SER A 110 9.25 12.76 8.00
N THR A 111 7.98 12.68 7.62
CA THR A 111 7.11 13.87 7.43
C THR A 111 6.71 14.53 8.75
N GLU A 112 6.58 13.76 9.82
CA GLU A 112 6.25 14.29 11.16
C GLU A 112 7.47 14.98 11.79
N GLN A 113 8.66 14.39 11.63
CA GLN A 113 9.91 15.04 12.04
C GLN A 113 10.07 16.40 11.37
N ALA A 114 9.90 16.45 10.04
CA ALA A 114 9.96 17.71 9.30
C ALA A 114 8.91 18.73 9.77
N ALA A 115 7.77 18.27 10.29
CA ALA A 115 6.75 19.14 10.88
C ALA A 115 7.18 19.71 12.24
N PHE A 116 7.82 18.91 13.11
CA PHE A 116 8.40 19.39 14.36
C PHE A 116 9.52 20.40 14.10
N ASP A 117 10.40 20.11 13.14
CA ASP A 117 11.48 21.01 12.71
C ASP A 117 10.93 22.35 12.20
N ALA A 118 9.85 22.32 11.40
CA ALA A 118 9.21 23.54 10.87
C ALA A 118 8.57 24.41 11.97
N LEU A 119 8.19 23.82 13.10
CA LEU A 119 7.68 24.53 14.28
C LEU A 119 8.75 24.86 15.31
N GLU A 120 10.01 24.52 15.05
CA GLU A 120 11.15 24.67 15.95
C GLU A 120 10.91 23.97 17.30
N LEU A 121 10.40 22.74 17.22
CA LEU A 121 10.10 21.88 18.37
C LEU A 121 10.84 20.55 18.29
N ASP A 122 10.95 19.91 19.46
CA ASP A 122 11.49 18.56 19.57
C ASP A 122 10.41 17.53 19.24
N SER A 123 10.81 16.34 18.75
CA SER A 123 9.89 15.25 18.41
C SER A 123 9.07 14.78 19.63
N GLY A 124 9.51 15.05 20.86
CA GLY A 124 8.78 14.76 22.10
C GLY A 124 7.83 15.86 22.61
N SER A 125 7.68 16.99 21.91
CA SER A 125 6.87 18.13 22.39
C SER A 125 5.36 17.83 22.42
N GLY A 126 4.72 18.11 23.56
CA GLY A 126 3.28 17.89 23.75
C GLY A 126 2.37 18.89 23.01
N GLN A 127 1.09 18.55 22.86
CA GLN A 127 0.10 19.37 22.13
C GLN A 127 -0.02 20.84 22.58
N ASP A 128 0.13 21.09 23.87
CA ASP A 128 0.05 22.45 24.41
C ASP A 128 1.24 23.30 23.96
N GLU A 129 2.40 22.68 23.74
CA GLU A 129 3.60 23.33 23.26
C GLU A 129 3.51 23.60 21.76
N ILE A 130 3.04 22.62 20.97
CA ILE A 130 2.74 22.76 19.54
C ILE A 130 1.79 23.95 19.30
N LYS A 131 0.67 24.02 20.04
CA LYS A 131 -0.29 25.13 19.94
C LYS A 131 0.32 26.48 20.32
N LYS A 132 1.19 26.52 21.33
CA LYS A 132 1.87 27.75 21.77
C LYS A 132 2.84 28.25 20.70
N GLN A 133 3.64 27.36 20.09
CA GLN A 133 4.58 27.76 19.06
C GLN A 133 3.91 28.17 17.76
N TYR A 134 2.92 27.41 17.31
CA TYR A 134 2.13 27.77 16.14
C TYR A 134 1.57 29.20 16.26
N ARG A 135 0.99 29.58 17.40
CA ARG A 135 0.46 30.95 17.62
C ARG A 135 1.55 32.03 17.57
N LYS A 136 2.76 31.74 18.06
CA LYS A 136 3.88 32.68 18.04
C LYS A 136 4.38 32.87 16.61
N LEU A 137 4.64 31.78 15.90
CA LEU A 137 5.12 31.80 14.52
C LEU A 137 4.08 32.39 13.56
N ALA A 138 2.81 32.04 13.72
CA ALA A 138 1.71 32.60 12.95
C ALA A 138 1.62 34.13 13.10
N LYS A 139 1.84 34.66 14.30
CA LYS A 139 1.86 36.12 14.53
C LYS A 139 3.05 36.81 13.85
N ILE A 140 4.20 36.14 13.78
CA ILE A 140 5.42 36.68 13.17
C ILE A 140 5.28 36.67 11.65
N TYR A 141 4.79 35.59 11.05
CA TYR A 141 4.74 35.37 9.61
C TYR A 141 3.36 35.63 8.97
N HIS A 142 2.40 36.20 9.70
CA HIS A 142 1.07 36.48 9.17
C HIS A 142 1.13 37.38 7.93
N PRO A 143 0.34 37.13 6.87
CA PRO A 143 0.32 37.98 5.68
C PRO A 143 -0.10 39.41 5.98
N ASP A 144 -0.98 39.65 6.96
CA ASP A 144 -1.36 41.01 7.38
C ASP A 144 -0.20 41.77 8.05
N ALA A 145 0.69 41.05 8.75
CA ALA A 145 1.84 41.67 9.40
C ALA A 145 3.00 41.91 8.41
N ASN A 146 3.10 41.09 7.36
CA ASN A 146 4.14 41.15 6.33
C ASN A 146 3.52 41.23 4.92
N PRO A 147 2.86 42.34 4.56
CA PRO A 147 2.23 42.47 3.27
C PRO A 147 3.29 42.51 2.15
N GLY A 148 3.18 41.58 1.20
CA GLY A 148 4.01 41.54 0.00
C GLY A 148 5.37 40.83 0.14
N ASP A 149 5.64 40.18 1.26
CA ASP A 149 6.84 39.33 1.41
C ASP A 149 6.54 37.87 1.03
N PRO A 150 7.06 37.37 -0.10
CA PRO A 150 6.83 35.99 -0.53
C PRO A 150 7.49 34.96 0.40
N ALA A 151 8.59 35.32 1.09
CA ALA A 151 9.28 34.40 1.98
C ALA A 151 8.48 34.18 3.28
N ALA A 152 7.87 35.25 3.82
CA ALA A 152 6.97 35.14 4.97
C ALA A 152 5.73 34.29 4.65
N ALA A 153 5.17 34.45 3.44
CA ALA A 153 4.03 33.65 2.99
C ALA A 153 4.39 32.15 2.88
N GLU A 154 5.53 31.81 2.27
CA GLU A 154 5.99 30.42 2.17
C GLU A 154 6.22 29.79 3.55
N ARG A 155 6.87 30.52 4.47
CA ARG A 155 7.07 30.08 5.85
C ARG A 155 5.74 29.85 6.57
N PHE A 156 4.78 30.76 6.42
CA PHE A 156 3.45 30.60 7.01
C PHE A 156 2.73 29.35 6.50
N HIS A 157 2.82 29.05 5.19
CA HIS A 157 2.26 27.82 4.62
C HIS A 157 2.92 26.56 5.19
N GLN A 158 4.25 26.54 5.37
CA GLN A 158 4.97 25.43 5.99
C GLN A 158 4.49 25.21 7.43
N ILE A 159 4.44 26.28 8.24
CA ILE A 159 3.97 26.26 9.64
C ILE A 159 2.52 25.73 9.73
N GLN A 160 1.65 26.17 8.83
CA GLN A 160 0.25 25.72 8.78
C GLN A 160 0.17 24.22 8.49
N SER A 161 0.88 23.76 7.45
CA SER A 161 0.88 22.35 7.04
C SER A 161 1.44 21.43 8.13
N ALA A 162 2.50 21.88 8.82
CA ALA A 162 3.08 21.18 9.96
C ALA A 162 2.11 21.08 11.14
N TYR A 163 1.42 22.18 11.48
CA TYR A 163 0.45 22.19 12.56
C TYR A 163 -0.74 21.26 12.30
N ASP A 164 -1.29 21.28 11.08
CA ASP A 164 -2.44 20.43 10.72
C ASP A 164 -2.08 18.93 10.81
N LEU A 165 -0.86 18.57 10.43
CA LEU A 165 -0.36 17.19 10.51
C LEU A 165 -0.20 16.72 11.97
N LEU A 166 0.41 17.54 12.83
CA LEU A 166 0.69 17.17 14.22
C LEU A 166 -0.53 17.27 15.14
N ARG A 167 -1.53 18.09 14.76
CA ARG A 167 -2.77 18.28 15.54
C ARG A 167 -3.53 16.97 15.70
N ASP A 168 -3.68 16.20 14.62
CA ASP A 168 -4.57 15.03 14.58
C ASP A 168 -3.90 13.78 15.19
N LYS A 169 -2.56 13.70 15.21
CA LYS A 169 -1.82 12.51 15.69
C LYS A 169 -1.63 12.46 17.22
N ASN A 170 -1.46 13.61 17.88
CA ASN A 170 -1.27 13.66 19.34
C ASN A 170 -2.59 13.97 20.09
N ALA A 171 -3.75 13.59 19.55
CA ALA A 171 -5.08 13.88 20.10
C ALA A 171 -5.53 12.88 21.18
#